data_AF-A0A397U5P9-F1
#
_entry.id   AF-A0A397U5P9-F1
#
_cell.length_a   1.000
_cell.length_b   1.000
_cell.length_c   1.000
_cell.angle_alpha   90.00
_cell.angle_beta   90.00
_cell.angle_gamma   90.00
#
_symmetry.space_group_name_H-M   'P 1'
#
loop_
_entity.id
_entity.type
_entity.pdbx_description
1 polymer ?
#
loop_
_entity_poly.entity_id
_entity_poly.type
_entity_poly.pdbx_seq_one_letter_code
_entity_poly.pdbx_strand_id
1 'polypeptide(L)'
;MQKLPAILESLDDDTKKHILEWGDKIRSKYNSDNNSDSDDDDDNVIYYEDPILAIEWNEAALIQRNVQKNTILIYIRAFQGVMPFPNNVRPQLDSLFYAVSRPGVPAQQIFADIMYGLSRTYNQQGPALGRLYVVNAERKDKFEAVEYCGIFAP
;
A
#
# COMPACT_ATOMS: atom_id res chain seq x y z
N MET A 1 3.32 -19.66 -9.24
CA MET A 1 3.06 -19.14 -7.89
C MET A 1 3.61 -17.72 -7.86
N GLN A 2 2.73 -16.72 -7.77
CA GLN A 2 3.15 -15.32 -7.73
C GLN A 2 4.09 -15.11 -6.54
N LYS A 3 5.16 -14.36 -6.77
CA LYS A 3 6.12 -14.00 -5.71
C LYS A 3 6.01 -12.51 -5.46
N LEU A 4 5.93 -12.15 -4.18
CA LEU A 4 6.08 -10.77 -3.78
C LEU A 4 7.54 -10.32 -3.99
N PRO A 5 7.78 -9.03 -4.26
CA PRO A 5 9.12 -8.47 -4.31
C PRO A 5 9.84 -8.70 -2.98
N ALA A 6 11.15 -8.95 -3.04
CA ALA A 6 11.97 -9.23 -1.85
C ALA A 6 11.87 -8.13 -0.77
N ILE A 7 11.64 -6.88 -1.18
CA ILE A 7 11.46 -5.73 -0.29
C ILE A 7 10.23 -5.86 0.62
N LEU A 8 9.26 -6.71 0.26
CA LEU A 8 8.05 -6.98 1.05
C LEU A 8 8.20 -8.24 1.94
N GLU A 9 9.36 -8.90 1.96
CA GLU A 9 9.57 -10.13 2.75
C GLU A 9 9.49 -9.89 4.26
N SER A 10 9.71 -8.67 4.74
CA SER A 10 9.61 -8.32 6.17
C SER A 10 8.17 -8.12 6.65
N LEU A 11 7.19 -7.98 5.73
CA LEU A 11 5.78 -7.89 6.10
C LEU A 11 5.30 -9.18 6.75
N ASP A 12 4.29 -9.07 7.61
CA ASP A 12 3.64 -10.26 8.19
C ASP A 12 2.89 -11.07 7.13
N ASP A 13 2.68 -12.36 7.41
CA ASP A 13 2.12 -13.31 6.45
C ASP A 13 0.67 -12.97 6.06
N ASP A 14 -0.12 -12.39 6.96
CA ASP A 14 -1.49 -11.96 6.68
C ASP A 14 -1.48 -10.77 5.71
N THR A 15 -0.63 -9.76 5.95
CA THR A 15 -0.42 -8.63 5.05
C THR A 15 0.02 -9.12 3.66
N LYS A 16 1.03 -10.00 3.58
CA LYS A 16 1.50 -10.57 2.32
C LYS A 16 0.39 -11.30 1.55
N LYS A 17 -0.38 -12.13 2.26
CA LYS A 17 -1.53 -12.85 1.68
C LYS A 17 -2.53 -11.89 1.06
N HIS A 18 -2.87 -10.81 1.75
CA HIS A 18 -3.83 -9.84 1.24
C HIS A 18 -3.30 -9.01 0.08
N ILE A 19 -1.99 -8.72 0.00
CA ILE A 19 -1.38 -8.11 -1.18
C ILE A 19 -1.54 -9.02 -2.41
N LEU A 20 -1.33 -10.34 -2.25
CA LEU A 20 -1.54 -11.31 -3.33
C LEU A 20 -3.01 -11.36 -3.77
N GLU A 21 -3.94 -11.45 -2.82
CA GLU A 21 -5.38 -11.43 -3.09
C GLU A 21 -5.84 -10.15 -3.80
N TRP A 22 -5.26 -9.01 -3.44
CA TRP A 22 -5.51 -7.73 -4.11
C TRP A 22 -5.05 -7.78 -5.57
N GLY A 23 -3.82 -8.25 -5.84
CA GLY A 23 -3.32 -8.39 -7.21
C GLY A 23 -4.18 -9.32 -8.06
N ASP A 24 -4.68 -10.43 -7.49
CA ASP A 24 -5.58 -11.35 -8.20
C ASP A 24 -6.95 -10.73 -8.52
N LYS A 25 -7.51 -9.93 -7.61
CA LYS A 25 -8.79 -9.22 -7.81
C LYS A 25 -8.67 -8.15 -8.88
N ILE A 26 -7.62 -7.35 -8.80
CA ILE A 26 -7.31 -6.30 -9.75
C ILE A 26 -7.16 -6.90 -11.15
N ARG A 27 -6.44 -8.01 -11.27
CA ARG A 27 -6.33 -8.79 -12.52
C ARG A 27 -7.66 -9.27 -13.08
N SER A 28 -8.47 -9.88 -12.23
CA SER A 28 -9.78 -10.41 -12.64
C SER A 28 -10.67 -9.33 -13.23
N LYS A 29 -10.63 -8.11 -12.67
CA LYS A 29 -11.36 -6.94 -13.17
C LYS A 29 -10.90 -6.49 -14.56
N TYR A 30 -9.59 -6.44 -14.82
CA TYR A 30 -9.10 -6.01 -16.13
C TYR A 30 -9.38 -7.01 -17.25
N ASN A 31 -9.23 -8.32 -16.97
CA ASN A 31 -9.56 -9.35 -17.94
C ASN A 31 -11.05 -9.30 -18.33
N SER A 32 -11.94 -8.98 -17.37
CA SER A 32 -13.37 -8.80 -17.67
C SER A 32 -13.68 -7.53 -18.44
N ASP A 33 -12.99 -6.42 -18.14
CA ASP A 33 -13.29 -5.11 -18.73
C ASP A 33 -12.77 -4.99 -20.18
N ASN A 34 -11.65 -5.65 -20.51
CA ASN A 34 -11.01 -5.52 -21.83
C ASN A 34 -11.34 -6.61 -22.83
N ASN A 35 -12.13 -7.63 -22.48
CA ASN A 35 -12.55 -8.73 -23.37
C ASN A 35 -11.37 -9.32 -24.18
N SER A 36 -10.18 -9.27 -23.58
CA SER A 36 -8.89 -9.49 -24.20
C SER A 36 -8.48 -10.92 -23.90
N ASP A 37 -8.91 -11.83 -24.76
CA ASP A 37 -8.29 -13.16 -24.91
C ASP A 37 -6.92 -13.06 -25.62
N SER A 38 -6.42 -11.86 -25.92
CA SER A 38 -5.11 -11.66 -26.52
C SER A 38 -4.02 -11.90 -25.49
N ASP A 39 -3.32 -13.03 -25.64
CA ASP A 39 -1.98 -13.33 -25.15
C ASP A 39 -0.91 -12.37 -25.73
N ASP A 40 -1.24 -11.09 -25.91
CA ASP A 40 -0.28 -10.10 -26.34
C ASP A 40 0.54 -9.71 -25.09
N ASP A 41 1.69 -10.38 -24.99
CA ASP A 41 2.83 -10.10 -24.10
C ASP A 41 3.40 -8.69 -24.38
N ASP A 42 2.57 -7.66 -24.27
CA ASP A 42 3.04 -6.30 -24.37
C ASP A 42 3.57 -5.90 -22.98
N ASP A 43 4.84 -6.22 -22.78
CA ASP A 43 5.69 -5.86 -21.65
C ASP A 43 5.72 -4.35 -21.35
N ASN A 44 4.96 -3.51 -22.05
CA ASN A 44 4.86 -2.06 -21.82
C ASN A 44 3.47 -1.58 -21.40
N VAL A 45 2.49 -2.47 -21.21
CA VAL A 45 1.18 -2.07 -20.71
C VAL A 45 1.23 -1.94 -19.18
N ILE A 46 1.00 -0.72 -18.68
CA ILE A 46 0.69 -0.50 -17.26
C ILE A 46 -0.77 -0.89 -17.09
N TYR A 47 -1.00 -2.09 -16.56
CA TYR A 47 -2.35 -2.66 -16.53
C TYR A 47 -3.25 -2.00 -15.47
N TYR A 48 -2.71 -1.36 -14.42
CA TYR A 48 -3.51 -0.91 -13.27
C TYR A 48 -2.99 0.37 -12.58
N GLU A 49 -3.89 1.33 -12.35
CA GLU A 49 -3.63 2.61 -11.66
C GLU A 49 -4.08 2.64 -10.19
N ASP A 50 -4.45 1.49 -9.60
CA ASP A 50 -5.05 1.40 -8.26
C ASP A 50 -4.05 0.91 -7.19
N PRO A 51 -3.01 1.68 -6.80
CA PRO A 51 -1.99 1.21 -5.86
C PRO A 51 -2.56 0.88 -4.48
N ILE A 52 -1.83 0.05 -3.73
CA ILE A 52 -2.03 -0.10 -2.29
C ILE A 52 -0.83 0.45 -1.51
N LEU A 53 -1.15 1.06 -0.37
CA LEU A 53 -0.20 1.51 0.63
C LEU A 53 -0.05 0.40 1.67
N ALA A 54 1.16 -0.10 1.86
CA ALA A 54 1.52 -1.07 2.88
C ALA A 54 2.41 -0.43 3.94
N ILE A 55 2.17 -0.76 5.21
CA ILE A 55 2.96 -0.29 6.35
C ILE A 55 3.45 -1.49 7.14
N GLU A 56 4.76 -1.57 7.31
CA GLU A 56 5.40 -2.46 8.27
C GLU A 56 5.57 -1.70 9.58
N TRP A 57 4.88 -2.13 10.64
CA TRP A 57 4.93 -1.44 11.94
C TRP A 57 6.12 -1.89 12.78
N ASN A 58 6.84 -0.93 13.36
CA ASN A 58 7.81 -1.19 14.41
C ASN A 58 7.19 -0.91 15.78
N GLU A 59 6.56 -1.94 16.36
CA GLU A 59 5.86 -1.82 17.66
C GLU A 59 6.77 -1.33 18.78
N ALA A 60 8.01 -1.79 18.81
CA ALA A 60 8.98 -1.37 19.82
C ALA A 60 9.28 0.13 19.70
N ALA A 61 9.44 0.66 18.48
CA ALA A 61 9.66 2.07 18.25
C ALA A 61 8.41 2.93 18.57
N LEU A 62 7.22 2.44 18.24
CA LEU A 62 5.95 3.09 18.61
C LEU A 62 5.85 3.25 20.13
N ILE A 63 6.12 2.19 20.89
CA ILE A 63 6.14 2.21 22.36
C ILE A 63 7.22 3.16 22.87
N GLN A 64 8.46 3.04 22.37
CA GLN A 64 9.60 3.85 22.82
C GLN A 64 9.38 5.35 22.58
N ARG A 65 8.77 5.71 21.46
CA ARG A 65 8.48 7.11 21.09
C ARG A 65 7.13 7.60 21.64
N ASN A 66 6.42 6.76 22.40
CA ASN A 66 5.09 7.05 22.93
C ASN A 66 4.10 7.50 21.84
N VAL A 67 4.18 6.87 20.66
CA VAL A 67 3.28 7.15 19.53
C VAL A 67 2.23 6.05 19.46
N GLN A 68 0.96 6.44 19.54
CA GLN A 68 -0.14 5.52 19.38
C GLN A 68 -0.34 5.21 17.90
N LYS A 69 -0.22 3.93 17.53
CA LYS A 69 -0.49 3.46 16.15
C LYS A 69 -1.84 3.98 15.63
N ASN A 70 -2.88 3.93 16.46
CA ASN A 70 -4.22 4.37 16.10
C ASN A 70 -4.29 5.84 15.66
N THR A 71 -3.43 6.73 16.17
CA THR A 71 -3.37 8.13 15.72
C THR A 71 -2.91 8.23 14.26
N ILE A 72 -1.94 7.39 13.86
CA ILE A 72 -1.46 7.31 12.48
C ILE A 72 -2.56 6.73 11.57
N LEU A 73 -3.23 5.67 12.03
CA LEU A 73 -4.34 5.06 11.28
C LEU A 73 -5.50 6.04 11.05
N ILE A 74 -5.87 6.82 12.06
CA ILE A 74 -6.90 7.86 11.95
C ILE A 74 -6.48 8.92 10.93
N TYR A 75 -5.22 9.35 10.98
CA TYR A 75 -4.68 10.32 10.02
C TYR A 75 -4.77 9.81 8.58
N ILE A 76 -4.32 8.58 8.31
CA ILE A 76 -4.39 7.96 6.98
C ILE A 76 -5.84 7.87 6.50
N ARG A 77 -6.74 7.37 7.37
CA ARG A 77 -8.16 7.17 7.04
C ARG A 77 -8.96 8.47 6.91
N ALA A 78 -8.42 9.60 7.35
CA ALA A 78 -9.05 10.92 7.18
C ALA A 78 -8.96 11.42 5.73
N PHE A 79 -8.07 10.85 4.91
CA PHE A 79 -8.00 11.18 3.49
C PHE A 79 -9.19 10.58 2.75
N GLN A 80 -9.97 11.46 2.11
CA GLN A 80 -11.08 11.04 1.28
C GLN A 80 -10.62 10.10 0.16
N GLY A 81 -11.33 8.97 0.01
CA GLY A 81 -10.99 7.94 -0.96
C GLY A 81 -10.03 6.87 -0.43
N VAL A 82 -9.50 7.02 0.79
CA VAL A 82 -8.63 6.01 1.42
C VAL A 82 -9.44 5.09 2.32
N MET A 83 -9.24 3.79 2.17
CA MET A 83 -9.90 2.78 2.98
C MET A 83 -8.94 1.66 3.37
N PRO A 84 -9.09 1.06 4.57
CA PRO A 84 -8.33 -0.11 4.95
C PRO A 84 -8.65 -1.29 4.01
N PHE A 85 -7.62 -2.07 3.69
CA PHE A 85 -7.72 -3.27 2.88
C PHE A 85 -7.30 -4.51 3.69
N PRO A 86 -7.95 -5.66 3.51
CA PRO A 86 -9.24 -5.82 2.85
C PRO A 86 -10.37 -5.22 3.71
N ASN A 87 -11.35 -4.59 3.07
CA ASN A 87 -12.41 -3.85 3.77
C ASN A 87 -13.46 -4.75 4.46
N ASN A 88 -13.46 -6.04 4.15
CA ASN A 88 -14.44 -7.03 4.61
C ASN A 88 -13.94 -7.89 5.80
N VAL A 89 -12.72 -7.68 6.29
CA VAL A 89 -12.17 -8.42 7.44
C VAL A 89 -12.37 -7.62 8.73
N ARG A 90 -12.69 -8.35 9.82
CA ARG A 90 -12.84 -7.80 11.18
C ARG A 90 -12.00 -8.66 12.14
N PRO A 91 -11.08 -8.08 12.94
CA PRO A 91 -10.70 -6.66 12.94
C PRO A 91 -10.08 -6.22 11.61
N GLN A 92 -10.18 -4.93 11.29
CA GLN A 92 -9.55 -4.39 10.08
C GLN A 92 -8.03 -4.42 10.24
N LEU A 93 -7.33 -4.73 9.16
CA LEU A 93 -5.88 -4.59 9.13
C LEU A 93 -5.48 -3.12 9.31
N ASP A 94 -4.37 -2.94 10.01
CA ASP A 94 -3.72 -1.65 10.25
C ASP A 94 -2.51 -1.44 9.33
N SER A 95 -2.17 -2.42 8.51
CA SER A 95 -1.00 -2.41 7.63
C SER A 95 -1.29 -2.15 6.17
N LEU A 96 -2.55 -2.19 5.71
CA LEU A 96 -2.90 -2.09 4.28
C LEU A 96 -4.03 -1.10 4.02
N PHE A 97 -3.84 -0.27 2.99
CA PHE A 97 -4.81 0.71 2.55
C PHE A 97 -4.84 0.78 1.04
N TYR A 98 -6.03 0.95 0.46
CA TYR A 98 -6.18 1.30 -0.95
C TYR A 98 -6.72 2.71 -1.06
N ALA A 99 -6.40 3.40 -2.15
CA ALA A 99 -6.94 4.70 -2.49
C ALA A 99 -7.76 4.61 -3.78
N VAL A 100 -8.93 5.24 -3.78
CA VAL A 100 -9.76 5.40 -4.98
C VAL A 100 -9.51 6.78 -5.56
N SER A 101 -9.12 6.84 -6.83
CA SER A 101 -8.97 8.08 -7.58
C SER A 101 -10.25 8.92 -7.53
N ARG A 102 -10.09 10.24 -7.41
CA ARG A 102 -11.18 11.22 -7.37
C ARG A 102 -11.08 12.17 -8.56
N PRO A 103 -12.16 12.86 -8.95
CA PRO A 103 -12.10 13.88 -9.99
C PRO A 103 -11.00 14.91 -9.69
N GLY A 104 -9.97 14.95 -10.55
CA GLY A 104 -8.82 15.85 -10.40
C GLY A 104 -7.76 15.44 -9.37
N VAL A 105 -7.89 14.29 -8.69
CA VAL A 105 -6.91 13.79 -7.70
C VAL A 105 -6.67 12.28 -7.88
N PRO A 106 -5.56 11.86 -8.52
CA PRO A 106 -5.23 10.45 -8.70
C PRO A 106 -4.84 9.80 -7.36
N ALA A 107 -5.04 8.47 -7.24
CA ALA A 107 -4.73 7.69 -6.03
C ALA A 107 -3.27 7.87 -5.56
N GLN A 108 -2.32 7.96 -6.51
CA GLN A 108 -0.90 8.20 -6.25
C GLN A 108 -0.67 9.54 -5.53
N GLN A 109 -1.40 10.60 -5.92
CA GLN A 109 -1.33 11.90 -5.25
C GLN A 109 -1.87 11.82 -3.81
N ILE A 110 -2.94 11.04 -3.58
CA ILE A 110 -3.49 10.84 -2.24
C ILE A 110 -2.45 10.20 -1.32
N PHE A 111 -1.73 9.17 -1.80
CA PHE A 111 -0.64 8.56 -1.03
C PHE A 111 0.53 9.51 -0.85
N ALA A 112 0.90 10.31 -1.86
CA ALA A 112 1.94 11.33 -1.72
C ALA A 112 1.59 12.33 -0.61
N ASP A 113 0.35 12.79 -0.53
CA ASP A 113 -0.11 13.73 0.49
C ASP A 113 -0.11 13.09 1.89
N ILE A 114 -0.53 11.82 2.01
CA ILE A 114 -0.43 11.05 3.26
C ILE A 114 1.03 10.99 3.71
N MET A 115 1.92 10.52 2.84
CA MET A 115 3.34 10.35 3.12
C MET A 115 3.99 11.67 3.53
N TYR A 116 3.66 12.76 2.83
CA TYR A 116 4.15 14.08 3.17
C TYR A 116 3.76 14.49 4.58
N GLY A 117 2.48 14.37 4.97
CA GLY A 117 2.07 14.75 6.32
C GLY A 117 2.56 13.81 7.42
N LEU A 118 2.70 12.52 7.14
CA LEU A 118 3.38 11.57 8.04
C LEU A 118 4.83 11.97 8.26
N SER A 119 5.58 12.29 7.19
CA SER A 119 6.98 12.70 7.29
C SER A 119 7.14 13.97 8.13
N ARG A 120 6.27 14.97 7.94
CA ARG A 120 6.32 16.21 8.74
C ARG A 120 6.10 15.99 10.23
N THR A 121 5.34 14.95 10.58
CA THR A 121 4.95 14.67 11.96
C THR A 121 5.92 13.70 12.64
N TYR A 122 6.35 12.66 11.92
CA TYR A 122 7.02 11.51 12.50
C TYR A 122 8.46 11.31 12.04
N ASN A 123 8.95 12.02 11.02
CA ASN A 123 10.36 12.04 10.66
C ASN A 123 11.14 12.92 11.65
N GLN A 124 11.42 12.36 12.82
CA GLN A 124 12.10 13.01 13.93
C GLN A 124 13.20 12.08 14.44
N GLN A 125 14.13 12.60 15.25
CA GLN A 125 15.18 11.80 15.86
C GLN A 125 14.60 10.65 16.71
N GLY A 126 15.16 9.45 16.52
CA GLY A 126 14.74 8.23 17.21
C GLY A 126 14.58 7.06 16.22
N PRO A 127 14.17 5.88 16.72
CA PRO A 127 13.91 4.74 15.86
C PRO A 127 12.73 5.01 14.91
N ALA A 128 12.81 4.47 13.70
CA ALA A 128 11.71 4.52 12.74
C ALA A 128 10.48 3.78 13.28
N LEU A 129 9.32 4.42 13.21
CA LEU A 129 8.03 3.83 13.61
C LEU A 129 7.57 2.69 12.70
N GLY A 130 8.19 2.55 11.54
CA GLY A 130 7.86 1.54 10.55
C GLY A 130 8.53 1.82 9.21
N ARG A 131 8.16 1.02 8.22
CA ARG A 131 8.48 1.21 6.80
C ARG A 131 7.20 1.32 6.01
N LEU A 132 7.23 2.08 4.93
CA LEU A 132 6.05 2.36 4.12
C LEU A 132 6.36 2.03 2.67
N TYR A 133 5.48 1.26 2.06
CA TYR A 133 5.62 0.78 0.70
C TYR A 133 4.38 1.17 -0.11
N VAL A 134 4.58 1.57 -1.36
CA VAL A 134 3.49 1.60 -2.35
C VAL A 134 3.69 0.40 -3.25
N VAL A 135 2.65 -0.43 -3.35
CA VAL A 135 2.64 -1.64 -4.18
C VAL A 135 1.73 -1.42 -5.37
N ASN A 136 2.29 -1.61 -6.55
CA ASN A 136 1.62 -1.60 -7.84
C ASN A 136 1.57 -3.03 -8.39
N ALA A 137 0.53 -3.33 -9.18
CA ALA A 137 0.38 -4.61 -9.85
C ALA A 137 0.60 -4.45 -11.36
N GLU A 138 1.64 -3.71 -11.79
CA GLU A 138 1.70 -3.15 -13.14
C GLU A 138 1.64 -4.17 -14.28
N ARG A 139 2.00 -5.44 -14.08
CA ARG A 139 1.98 -6.50 -15.11
C ARG A 139 1.44 -7.83 -14.62
N LYS A 140 1.05 -8.71 -15.56
CA LYS A 140 0.69 -10.11 -15.30
C LYS A 140 1.80 -10.78 -14.49
N ASP A 141 1.43 -11.29 -13.31
CA ASP A 141 2.31 -12.00 -12.37
C ASP A 141 3.52 -11.22 -11.81
N LYS A 142 3.53 -9.88 -11.94
CA LYS A 142 4.60 -9.03 -11.40
C LYS A 142 4.03 -7.91 -10.54
N PHE A 143 4.36 -7.96 -9.25
CA PHE A 143 4.20 -6.82 -8.35
C PHE A 143 5.44 -5.94 -8.42
N GLU A 144 5.23 -4.63 -8.36
CA GLU A 144 6.28 -3.66 -8.13
C GLU A 144 6.02 -2.99 -6.79
N ALA A 145 7.05 -2.87 -5.96
CA ALA A 145 6.93 -2.25 -4.66
C ALA A 145 8.07 -1.26 -4.47
N VAL A 146 7.71 -0.05 -4.07
CA VAL A 146 8.65 1.02 -3.76
C VAL A 146 8.55 1.33 -2.27
N GLU A 147 9.68 1.20 -1.55
CA GLU A 147 9.79 1.72 -0.19
C GLU A 147 10.00 3.24 -0.24
N TYR A 148 9.23 3.95 0.58
CA TYR A 148 9.38 5.38 0.79
C TYR A 148 10.13 5.61 2.10
N CYS A 149 11.43 5.88 1.96
CA CYS A 149 12.30 6.21 3.10
C CYS A 149 12.01 7.61 3.64
N GLY A 150 12.44 7.89 4.88
CA GLY A 150 12.31 9.23 5.48
C GLY A 150 10.89 9.61 5.92
N ILE A 151 9.95 8.65 5.95
CA ILE A 151 8.58 8.91 6.42
C ILE A 151 8.49 8.84 7.96
N PHE A 152 9.09 7.82 8.58
CA PHE A 152 8.98 7.60 10.02
C PHE A 152 10.27 7.86 10.82
N ALA A 153 11.42 8.01 10.16
CA ALA A 153 12.69 8.52 10.69
C ALA A 153 13.73 8.60 9.53
N PRO A 154 14.90 9.25 9.73
CA PRO A 154 16.02 9.27 8.78
C PRO A 154 16.73 7.93 8.63
#